data_AF-A0A7V8UBE3-F1
#
_entry.id   AF-A0A7V8UBE3-F1
#
_cell.length_a   1.000
_cell.length_b   1.000
_cell.length_c   1.000
_cell.angle_alpha   90.00
_cell.angle_beta   90.00
_cell.angle_gamma   90.00
#
_symmetry.space_group_name_H-M   'P 1'
#
loop_
_entity.id
_entity.type
_entity.pdbx_description
1 polymer ?
#
loop_
_entity_poly.entity_id
_entity_poly.type
_entity_poly.pdbx_seq_one_letter_code
_entity_poly.pdbx_strand_id
1 'polypeptide(L)'
;MNIEGVVDLEGWLVIIDYRLFLIPESYSDDYEVGEKIEVSNPEIIFSVVDKILPLAGGKSFIFHRSKISGALIEGVSKKIKPFELSVEERGGDFVAIDVDDHTIEKYKARYRDFLNAVGGGESDDWLDYL
;
A
#
# COMPACT_ATOMS: atom_id res chain seq x y z
N MET A 1 2.48 -7.70 -19.88
CA MET A 1 3.16 -7.07 -18.74
C MET A 1 4.52 -7.72 -18.67
N ASN A 2 5.59 -6.98 -18.95
CA ASN A 2 6.94 -7.54 -18.88
C ASN A 2 7.43 -7.48 -17.44
N ILE A 3 8.04 -8.56 -16.99
CA ILE A 3 8.58 -8.69 -15.63
C ILE A 3 10.08 -8.45 -15.73
N GLU A 4 10.61 -7.46 -15.00
CA GLU A 4 12.05 -7.20 -14.92
C GLU A 4 12.77 -8.24 -14.06
N GLY A 5 12.09 -8.72 -13.01
CA GLY A 5 12.59 -9.73 -12.10
C GLY A 5 11.66 -9.95 -10.91
N VAL A 6 11.93 -11.01 -10.14
CA VAL A 6 11.30 -11.26 -8.84
C VAL A 6 12.24 -10.77 -7.75
N VAL A 7 11.71 -10.02 -6.79
CA VAL A 7 12.48 -9.39 -5.71
C VAL A 7 11.76 -9.56 -4.37
N ASP A 8 12.55 -9.58 -3.30
CA ASP A 8 12.10 -9.44 -1.91
C ASP A 8 12.55 -8.08 -1.39
N LEU A 9 11.61 -7.30 -0.87
CA LEU A 9 11.84 -5.93 -0.43
C LEU A 9 11.31 -5.73 0.99
N GLU A 10 12.04 -4.97 1.79
CA GLU A 10 11.62 -4.53 3.12
C GLU A 10 11.62 -3.00 3.18
N GLY A 11 10.64 -2.41 3.85
CA GLY A 11 10.48 -0.97 3.90
C GLY A 11 9.24 -0.52 4.67
N TRP A 12 8.92 0.77 4.56
CA TRP A 12 7.73 1.38 5.13
C TRP A 12 6.61 1.40 4.09
N LEU A 13 5.52 0.72 4.39
CA LEU A 13 4.31 0.75 3.60
C LEU A 13 3.52 1.99 3.93
N VAL A 14 3.22 2.79 2.91
CA VAL A 14 2.50 4.06 3.04
C VAL A 14 1.44 4.22 1.98
N ILE A 15 0.40 4.98 2.31
CA ILE A 15 -0.56 5.47 1.32
C ILE A 15 -0.23 6.91 0.92
N ILE A 16 -0.10 7.17 -0.38
CA ILE A 16 0.07 8.50 -0.97
C ILE A 16 -0.90 8.62 -2.14
N ASP A 17 -1.66 9.71 -2.23
CA ASP A 17 -2.64 9.94 -3.31
C ASP A 17 -3.52 8.71 -3.60
N TYR A 18 -4.02 8.08 -2.53
CA TYR A 18 -4.92 6.92 -2.57
C TYR A 18 -4.28 5.64 -3.16
N ARG A 19 -2.95 5.60 -3.27
CA ARG A 19 -2.19 4.44 -3.76
C ARG A 19 -1.19 3.97 -2.72
N LEU A 20 -0.85 2.70 -2.80
CA LEU A 20 0.03 2.05 -1.86
C LEU A 20 1.47 2.05 -2.38
N PHE A 21 2.42 2.44 -1.52
CA PHE A 21 3.83 2.51 -1.83
C PHE A 21 4.66 1.84 -0.75
N LEU A 22 5.77 1.22 -1.16
CA LEU A 22 6.83 0.78 -0.27
C LEU A 22 8.00 1.77 -0.38
N ILE A 23 8.40 2.32 0.76
CA ILE A 23 9.52 3.26 0.90
C ILE A 23 10.68 2.52 1.54
N PRO A 24 11.91 2.58 0.99
CA PRO A 24 13.06 1.91 1.58
C PRO A 24 13.28 2.34 3.03
N GLU A 25 13.75 1.43 3.90
CA GLU A 25 14.01 1.78 5.32
C GLU A 25 15.01 2.94 5.49
N SER A 26 15.91 3.11 4.52
CA SER A 26 16.93 4.17 4.49
C SER A 26 16.44 5.53 4.00
N TYR A 27 15.12 5.77 3.94
CA TYR A 27 14.56 7.02 3.42
C TYR A 27 14.89 8.23 4.32
N SER A 28 15.01 9.42 3.71
CA SER A 28 15.16 10.70 4.42
C SER A 28 13.81 11.22 4.94
N ASP A 29 13.81 12.18 5.87
CA ASP A 29 12.61 12.70 6.55
C ASP A 29 11.39 13.04 5.66
N ASP A 30 11.58 13.39 4.38
CA ASP A 30 10.49 13.60 3.41
C ASP A 30 10.21 12.35 2.55
N TYR A 31 9.25 11.55 3.00
CA TYR A 31 8.83 10.32 2.33
C TYR A 31 7.97 10.56 1.07
N GLU A 32 7.39 11.76 0.91
CA GLU A 32 6.56 12.11 -0.24
C GLU A 32 7.43 12.28 -1.50
N VAL A 33 8.65 12.83 -1.35
CA VAL A 33 9.56 13.15 -2.46
C VAL A 33 10.60 12.05 -2.73
N GLY A 34 10.87 11.20 -1.75
CA GLY A 34 11.88 10.14 -1.82
C GLY A 34 11.62 9.01 -2.83
N GLU A 35 12.63 8.13 -2.95
CA GLU A 35 12.50 6.87 -3.68
C GLU A 35 11.39 6.02 -3.06
N LYS A 36 10.49 5.54 -3.91
CA LYS A 36 9.36 4.71 -3.52
C LYS A 36 9.00 3.77 -4.65
N ILE A 37 8.45 2.62 -4.27
CA ILE A 37 8.00 1.58 -5.20
C ILE A 37 6.49 1.49 -5.06
N GLU A 38 5.76 1.75 -6.14
CA GLU A 38 4.30 1.63 -6.15
C GLU A 38 3.93 0.14 -6.10
N VAL A 39 3.01 -0.21 -5.21
CA VAL A 39 2.40 -1.55 -5.19
C VAL A 39 1.25 -1.54 -6.21
N SER A 40 1.27 -2.47 -7.15
CA SER A 40 0.18 -2.61 -8.13
C SER A 40 -1.12 -3.00 -7.43
N ASN A 41 -2.27 -2.68 -8.05
CA ASN A 41 -3.62 -2.94 -7.51
C ASN A 41 -3.86 -2.18 -6.20
N PRO A 42 -4.24 -0.88 -6.29
CA PRO A 42 -4.43 -0.04 -5.11
C PRO A 42 -5.55 -0.54 -4.19
N GLU A 43 -6.44 -1.42 -4.67
CA GLU A 43 -7.47 -2.08 -3.86
C GLU A 43 -6.89 -2.85 -2.65
N ILE A 44 -5.61 -3.26 -2.72
CA ILE A 44 -4.88 -3.92 -1.61
C ILE A 44 -4.90 -3.06 -0.35
N ILE A 45 -5.05 -1.73 -0.46
CA ILE A 45 -5.23 -0.84 0.71
C ILE A 45 -6.29 -1.39 1.65
N PHE A 46 -7.44 -1.85 1.14
CA PHE A 46 -8.51 -2.38 2.00
C PHE A 46 -8.17 -3.75 2.60
N SER A 47 -7.38 -4.58 1.91
CA SER A 47 -6.83 -5.79 2.51
C SER A 47 -5.94 -5.48 3.72
N VAL A 48 -5.18 -4.37 3.66
CA VAL A 48 -4.33 -3.93 4.78
C VAL A 48 -5.19 -3.35 5.89
N VAL A 49 -6.07 -2.42 5.58
CA VAL A 49 -6.94 -1.72 6.55
C VAL A 49 -7.82 -2.71 7.33
N ASP A 50 -8.32 -3.76 6.70
CA ASP A 50 -9.16 -4.76 7.36
C ASP A 50 -8.37 -5.62 8.38
N LYS A 51 -7.03 -5.65 8.31
CA LYS A 51 -6.16 -6.49 9.15
C LYS A 51 -5.23 -5.69 10.08
N ILE A 52 -4.91 -4.46 9.74
CA ILE A 52 -3.91 -3.64 10.43
C ILE A 52 -4.59 -2.41 11.01
N LEU A 53 -4.38 -2.19 12.31
CA LEU A 53 -4.88 -0.99 12.97
C LEU A 53 -4.11 0.25 12.50
N PRO A 54 -4.80 1.36 12.20
CA PRO A 54 -4.14 2.59 11.80
C PRO A 54 -3.16 3.09 12.85
N LEU A 55 -2.03 3.59 12.38
CA LEU A 55 -1.16 4.45 13.15
C LEU A 55 -1.54 5.90 12.86
N ALA A 56 -2.26 6.52 13.78
CA ALA A 56 -2.62 7.93 13.69
C ALA A 56 -1.35 8.80 13.72
N GLY A 57 -1.12 9.60 12.67
CA GLY A 57 -0.02 10.56 12.63
C GLY A 57 0.44 10.93 11.23
N GLY A 58 -0.28 11.80 10.54
CA GLY A 58 0.15 12.38 9.25
C GLY A 58 -0.92 12.32 8.17
N LYS A 59 -0.52 12.49 6.90
CA LYS A 59 -1.41 12.39 5.73
C LYS A 59 -1.65 10.95 5.25
N SER A 60 -1.02 9.97 5.90
CA SER A 60 -1.09 8.57 5.52
C SER A 60 -1.67 7.73 6.66
N PHE A 61 -2.70 6.96 6.35
CA PHE A 61 -3.38 6.07 7.29
C PHE A 61 -2.57 4.81 7.64
N ILE A 62 -1.69 4.41 6.73
CA ILE A 62 -0.79 3.27 6.89
C ILE A 62 0.62 3.85 6.92
N PHE A 63 1.36 3.61 8.00
CA PHE A 63 2.78 3.84 8.08
C PHE A 63 3.43 2.71 8.88
N HIS A 64 3.63 1.56 8.24
CA HIS A 64 4.04 0.32 8.91
C HIS A 64 5.22 -0.32 8.19
N ARG A 65 6.18 -0.88 8.95
CA ARG A 65 7.21 -1.73 8.33
C ARG A 65 6.56 -2.92 7.67
N SER A 66 7.04 -3.28 6.49
CA SER A 66 6.41 -4.28 5.64
C SER A 66 7.45 -5.01 4.81
N LYS A 67 7.11 -6.24 4.45
CA LYS A 67 7.90 -7.07 3.54
C LYS A 67 7.04 -7.43 2.34
N ILE A 68 7.59 -7.25 1.14
CA ILE A 68 6.93 -7.55 -0.13
C ILE A 68 7.82 -8.47 -0.96
N SER A 69 7.27 -9.60 -1.35
CA SER A 69 7.85 -10.46 -2.39
C SER A 69 7.00 -10.32 -3.64
N GLY A 70 7.60 -10.02 -4.79
CA GLY A 70 6.82 -9.74 -5.98
C GLY A 70 7.63 -9.57 -7.27
N ALA A 71 6.91 -9.40 -8.37
CA ALA A 71 7.49 -9.14 -9.69
C ALA A 71 7.57 -7.62 -9.96
N LEU A 72 8.77 -7.13 -10.28
CA LEU A 72 8.94 -5.78 -10.81
C LEU A 72 8.38 -5.68 -12.22
N ILE A 73 7.64 -4.61 -12.49
CA ILE A 73 6.95 -4.39 -13.76
C ILE A 73 7.77 -3.43 -14.62
N GLU A 74 8.17 -3.88 -15.81
CA GLU A 74 8.97 -3.11 -16.74
C GLU A 74 8.18 -1.92 -17.33
N GLY A 75 8.84 -0.76 -17.47
CA GLY A 75 8.35 0.39 -18.24
C GLY A 75 7.39 1.34 -17.53
N VAL A 76 6.97 1.04 -16.30
CA VAL A 76 6.27 1.97 -15.40
C VAL A 76 7.26 2.36 -14.30
N SER A 77 7.24 3.63 -13.85
CA SER A 77 7.95 4.06 -12.63
C SER A 77 7.88 2.96 -11.55
N LYS A 78 9.03 2.57 -10.98
CA LYS A 78 9.24 1.44 -10.05
C LYS A 78 7.94 0.90 -9.44
N LYS A 79 7.34 -0.11 -10.08
CA LYS A 79 6.09 -0.74 -9.64
C LYS A 79 6.32 -2.23 -9.40
N ILE A 80 5.74 -2.77 -8.34
CA ILE A 80 5.80 -4.18 -7.98
C ILE A 80 4.40 -4.80 -7.97
N LYS A 81 4.27 -5.99 -8.60
CA LYS A 81 3.11 -6.86 -8.40
C LYS A 81 3.41 -7.81 -7.24
N PRO A 82 2.76 -7.66 -6.08
CA PRO A 82 3.03 -8.51 -4.92
C PRO A 82 2.50 -9.92 -5.15
N PHE A 83 3.27 -10.90 -4.70
CA PHE A 83 2.84 -12.29 -4.50
C PHE A 83 2.57 -12.53 -3.01
N GLU A 84 3.39 -11.93 -2.16
CA GLU A 84 3.26 -11.94 -0.71
C GLU A 84 3.45 -10.52 -0.20
N LEU A 85 2.64 -10.14 0.79
CA LEU A 85 2.74 -8.90 1.53
C LEU A 85 2.53 -9.22 3.01
N SER A 86 3.44 -8.75 3.85
CA SER A 86 3.28 -8.81 5.29
C SER A 86 3.57 -7.45 5.91
N VAL A 87 2.79 -7.08 6.92
CA VAL A 87 2.82 -5.75 7.55
C VAL A 87 3.01 -5.91 9.05
N GLU A 88 3.97 -5.21 9.63
CA GLU A 88 4.25 -5.22 11.06
C GLU A 88 3.14 -4.50 11.82
N GLU A 89 2.52 -5.19 12.76
CA GLU A 89 1.50 -4.59 13.62
C GLU A 89 2.12 -4.10 14.93
N ARG A 90 2.13 -2.77 15.15
CA ARG A 90 2.50 -2.11 16.43
C ARG A 90 3.86 -2.52 17.00
N GLY A 91 4.85 -2.78 16.13
CA GLY A 91 6.20 -3.22 16.54
C GLY A 91 6.25 -4.67 17.07
N GLY A 92 5.19 -5.45 16.78
CA GLY A 92 5.09 -6.87 17.07
C GLY A 92 5.37 -7.72 15.85
N ASP A 93 4.53 -8.74 15.63
CA ASP A 93 4.70 -9.67 14.53
C ASP A 93 4.22 -9.08 13.19
N PHE A 94 4.73 -9.66 12.10
CA PHE A 94 4.26 -9.38 10.74
C PHE A 94 2.97 -10.17 10.46
N VAL A 95 1.91 -9.46 10.08
CA VAL A 95 0.62 -10.03 9.69
C VAL A 95 0.57 -10.16 8.18
N ALA A 96 0.17 -11.34 7.68
CA ALA A 96 0.02 -11.59 6.25
C ALA A 96 -1.21 -10.90 5.66
N ILE A 97 -1.02 -10.20 4.54
CA ILE A 97 -2.06 -9.47 3.82
C ILE A 97 -2.45 -10.24 2.57
N ASP A 98 -3.74 -10.34 2.31
CA ASP A 98 -4.28 -11.06 1.15
C ASP A 98 -4.15 -10.17 -0.10
N VAL A 99 -3.32 -10.62 -1.05
CA VAL A 99 -2.99 -9.92 -2.30
C VAL A 99 -3.39 -10.72 -3.55
N ASP A 100 -4.17 -11.77 -3.39
CA ASP A 100 -4.67 -12.59 -4.50
C ASP A 100 -5.76 -11.86 -5.31
N ASP A 101 -5.90 -12.26 -6.58
CA ASP A 101 -6.82 -11.60 -7.51
C ASP A 101 -8.30 -11.67 -7.05
N HIS A 102 -8.70 -12.71 -6.31
CA HIS A 102 -10.08 -12.83 -5.81
C HIS A 102 -10.35 -11.84 -4.69
N THR A 103 -9.41 -11.67 -3.75
CA THR A 103 -9.49 -10.65 -2.71
C THR A 103 -9.48 -9.24 -3.31
N ILE A 104 -8.63 -8.99 -4.31
CA ILE A 104 -8.57 -7.70 -5.00
C ILE A 104 -9.91 -7.40 -5.69
N GLU A 105 -10.51 -8.38 -6.37
CA GLU A 105 -11.81 -8.20 -7.03
C GLU A 105 -12.91 -7.80 -6.04
N LYS A 106 -12.93 -8.40 -4.84
CA LYS A 106 -13.86 -8.05 -3.76
C LYS A 106 -13.77 -6.56 -3.36
N TYR A 107 -12.57 -5.98 -3.37
CA TYR A 107 -12.35 -4.60 -2.91
C TYR A 107 -12.48 -3.54 -4.01
N LYS A 108 -12.61 -3.91 -5.29
CA LYS A 108 -12.77 -2.93 -6.39
C LYS A 108 -13.94 -1.97 -6.20
N ALA A 109 -15.09 -2.48 -5.75
CA ALA A 109 -16.26 -1.65 -5.51
C ALA A 109 -16.01 -0.62 -4.40
N ARG A 110 -15.49 -1.08 -3.26
CA ARG A 110 -15.13 -0.23 -2.10
C ARG A 110 -14.10 0.83 -2.49
N TYR A 111 -13.08 0.45 -3.26
CA TYR A 111 -12.06 1.38 -3.73
C TYR A 111 -12.58 2.43 -4.70
N ARG A 112 -13.46 2.04 -5.62
CA ARG A 112 -14.13 3.02 -6.49
C ARG A 112 -15.00 4.00 -5.70
N ASP A 113 -15.77 3.50 -4.75
CA ASP A 113 -16.66 4.34 -3.94
C ASP A 113 -15.85 5.30 -3.06
N PHE A 114 -14.74 4.82 -2.49
CA PHE A 114 -13.74 5.63 -1.80
C PHE A 114 -13.18 6.75 -2.69
N LEU A 115 -12.70 6.43 -3.90
CA LEU A 115 -12.18 7.45 -4.83
C LEU A 115 -13.22 8.50 -5.22
N ASN A 116 -14.49 8.12 -5.35
CA ASN A 116 -15.57 9.06 -5.65
C ASN A 116 -15.83 10.04 -4.50
N ALA A 117 -15.82 9.54 -3.26
CA ALA A 117 -16.04 10.35 -2.08
C ALA A 117 -14.90 11.36 -1.86
N VAL A 118 -13.65 10.90 -1.98
CA VAL A 118 -12.50 11.80 -1.83
C VAL A 118 -12.38 12.78 -3.01
N GLY A 119 -12.66 12.34 -4.24
CA GLY A 119 -12.69 13.20 -5.42
C GLY A 119 -13.79 14.28 -5.38
N GLY A 120 -14.81 14.08 -4.54
CA GLY A 120 -15.85 15.07 -4.23
C GLY A 120 -15.41 16.15 -3.23
N GLY A 121 -14.23 16.03 -2.63
CA GLY A 121 -13.70 16.96 -1.63
C GLY A 121 -14.33 16.77 -0.24
N GLU A 122 -14.84 15.57 0.07
CA GLU A 122 -15.59 15.33 1.31
C GLU A 122 -14.69 15.26 2.56
N SER A 123 -13.49 14.67 2.47
CA SER A 123 -12.53 14.64 3.58
C SER A 123 -11.15 14.14 3.12
N ASP A 124 -10.08 14.74 3.67
CA ASP A 124 -8.70 14.24 3.57
C ASP A 124 -8.36 13.25 4.71
N ASP A 125 -9.28 13.03 5.66
CA ASP A 125 -9.11 12.08 6.76
C ASP A 125 -9.56 10.68 6.35
N TRP A 126 -8.64 9.73 6.42
CA TRP A 126 -8.90 8.33 6.10
C TRP A 126 -9.87 7.64 7.05
N LEU A 127 -10.00 8.14 8.29
CA LEU A 127 -10.92 7.58 9.28
C LEU A 127 -12.39 7.69 8.86
N ASP A 128 -12.73 8.65 7.99
CA ASP A 128 -14.10 8.84 7.51
C ASP A 128 -14.55 7.75 6.52
N TYR A 129 -13.61 6.91 6.05
CA TYR A 129 -13.85 5.89 5.03
C TYR A 129 -13.68 4.44 5.54
N LEU A 130 -13.54 4.27 6.85
CA LEU A 130 -13.51 2.97 7.54
C LEU A 130 -14.92 2.47 7.88
#